data_AF-A0A7C5D399-F1
#
_entry.id   AF-A0A7C5D399-F1
#
_cell.length_a   1.000
_cell.length_b   1.000
_cell.length_c   1.000
_cell.angle_alpha   90.00
_cell.angle_beta   90.00
_cell.angle_gamma   90.00
#
_symmetry.space_group_name_H-M   'P 1'
#
loop_
_entity.id
_entity.type
_entity.pdbx_description
1 polymer ?
#
loop_
_entity_poly.entity_id
_entity_poly.type
_entity_poly.pdbx_seq_one_letter_code
_entity_poly.pdbx_strand_id
1 'polypeptide(L)'
;MNFKLTDKKLNAIKADLKIIIVINKDLDHVFVQDKKTLEKAGFKASHGEISLLAENKRLYVGSESLKSGDIRSAVAMAIRSLNGTQFGSAKIGSYMSHPNCTAVLRAMVEGIILGGYRFDAYKSKKTPRKLKEIYISLEEYHSYELSKESCSRALLNAQIAANATNFT
;
A
#
# COMPACT_ATOMS: atom_id res chain seq x y z
N MET A 1 -12.48 1.30 6.00
CA MET A 1 -11.86 0.68 4.80
C MET A 1 -11.81 -0.80 5.07
N ASN A 2 -12.11 -1.63 4.09
CA ASN A 2 -12.20 -3.08 4.29
C ASN A 2 -10.93 -3.74 3.78
N PHE A 3 -10.36 -4.64 4.57
CA PHE A 3 -9.15 -5.37 4.22
C PHE A 3 -9.48 -6.84 3.99
N LYS A 4 -8.91 -7.43 2.94
CA LYS A 4 -8.99 -8.86 2.64
C LYS A 4 -7.61 -9.43 2.44
N LEU A 5 -7.22 -10.37 3.29
CA LEU A 5 -5.97 -11.11 3.17
C LEU A 5 -6.19 -12.33 2.26
N THR A 6 -5.31 -12.54 1.28
CA THR A 6 -5.41 -13.68 0.34
C THR A 6 -4.04 -14.28 0.04
N ASP A 7 -4.03 -15.60 -0.13
CA ASP A 7 -2.93 -16.44 -0.63
C ASP A 7 -2.72 -16.35 -2.15
N LYS A 8 -3.67 -15.76 -2.88
CA LYS A 8 -3.56 -15.59 -4.33
C LYS A 8 -2.44 -14.61 -4.68
N LYS A 9 -1.67 -14.93 -5.72
CA LYS A 9 -0.71 -14.01 -6.34
C LYS A 9 -1.40 -12.71 -6.79
N LEU A 10 -0.67 -11.59 -6.75
CA LEU A 10 -1.13 -10.25 -7.11
C LEU A 10 -1.78 -10.20 -8.50
N ASN A 11 -1.24 -10.93 -9.47
CA ASN A 11 -1.81 -10.93 -10.82
C ASN A 11 -3.18 -11.62 -10.89
N ALA A 12 -3.46 -12.57 -9.99
CA ALA A 12 -4.75 -13.29 -9.93
C ALA A 12 -5.84 -12.53 -9.16
N ILE A 13 -5.48 -11.51 -8.39
CA ILE A 13 -6.44 -10.68 -7.64
C ILE A 13 -7.07 -9.64 -8.58
N LYS A 14 -8.40 -9.63 -8.67
CA LYS A 14 -9.16 -8.58 -9.37
C LYS A 14 -9.35 -7.38 -8.45
N ALA A 15 -8.75 -6.25 -8.80
CA ALA A 15 -8.90 -4.95 -8.14
C ALA A 15 -8.68 -3.83 -9.17
N ASP A 16 -9.18 -2.63 -8.89
CA ASP A 16 -9.14 -1.50 -9.84
C ASP A 16 -7.74 -0.92 -10.01
N LEU A 17 -6.89 -1.06 -8.99
CA LEU A 17 -5.54 -0.51 -8.95
C LEU A 17 -4.55 -1.49 -8.28
N LYS A 18 -3.32 -1.57 -8.76
CA LYS A 18 -2.21 -2.25 -8.09
C LYS A 18 -1.26 -1.23 -7.47
N ILE A 19 -1.01 -1.33 -6.16
CA ILE A 19 -0.02 -0.49 -5.46
C ILE A 19 1.29 -1.28 -5.37
N ILE A 20 2.40 -0.65 -5.77
CA ILE A 20 3.75 -1.22 -5.79
C ILE A 20 4.67 -0.27 -5.04
N ILE A 21 5.38 -0.81 -4.04
CA ILE A 21 6.41 -0.09 -3.31
C ILE A 21 7.75 -0.45 -3.94
N VAL A 22 8.48 0.56 -4.40
CA VAL A 22 9.83 0.41 -4.95
C VAL A 22 10.80 0.65 -3.81
N ILE A 23 11.53 -0.40 -3.42
CA ILE A 23 12.44 -0.38 -2.28
C ILE A 23 13.83 0.03 -2.76
N ASN A 24 14.48 0.97 -2.08
CA ASN A 24 15.87 1.38 -2.32
C ASN A 24 16.18 1.65 -3.80
N LYS A 25 15.22 2.28 -4.51
CA LYS A 25 15.29 2.60 -5.94
C LYS A 25 15.49 1.39 -6.87
N ASP A 26 15.20 0.18 -6.41
CA ASP A 26 15.26 -1.04 -7.21
C ASP A 26 14.06 -1.14 -8.17
N LEU A 27 14.28 -0.67 -9.40
CA LEU A 27 13.30 -0.74 -10.49
C LEU A 27 13.32 -2.09 -11.25
N ASP A 28 14.22 -3.00 -10.89
CA ASP A 28 14.37 -4.31 -11.56
C ASP A 28 13.64 -5.44 -10.82
N HIS A 29 13.05 -5.15 -9.66
CA HIS A 29 12.24 -6.10 -8.91
C HIS A 29 11.03 -6.62 -9.71
N VAL A 30 10.66 -7.89 -9.52
CA VAL A 30 9.56 -8.60 -10.22
C VAL A 30 8.20 -7.91 -10.10
N PHE A 31 7.99 -7.13 -9.04
CA PHE A 31 6.75 -6.37 -8.86
C PHE A 31 6.66 -5.15 -9.79
N VAL A 32 7.79 -4.61 -10.24
CA VAL A 32 7.90 -3.50 -11.18
C VAL A 32 7.74 -4.01 -12.60
N GLN A 33 6.83 -3.41 -13.36
CA GLN A 33 6.45 -3.89 -14.70
C GLN A 33 6.59 -2.79 -15.77
N ASP A 34 6.66 -1.52 -15.37
CA ASP A 34 6.60 -0.36 -16.26
C ASP A 34 7.89 0.46 -16.27
N LYS A 35 9.07 -0.17 -16.12
CA LYS A 35 10.38 0.52 -15.97
C LYS A 35 10.59 1.64 -16.99
N LYS A 36 10.39 1.36 -18.28
CA LYS A 36 10.52 2.37 -19.36
C LYS A 36 9.59 3.56 -19.21
N THR A 37 8.35 3.33 -18.77
CA THR A 37 7.36 4.39 -18.56
C THR A 37 7.70 5.22 -17.34
N LEU A 38 8.19 4.57 -16.27
CA LEU A 38 8.65 5.23 -15.05
C LEU A 38 9.87 6.12 -15.33
N GLU A 39 10.84 5.64 -16.10
CA GLU A 39 12.00 6.43 -16.54
C GLU A 39 11.58 7.65 -17.35
N LYS A 40 10.66 7.48 -18.32
CA LYS A 40 10.10 8.60 -19.09
C LYS A 40 9.33 9.61 -18.24
N ALA A 41 8.63 9.13 -17.21
CA ALA A 41 7.95 9.98 -16.24
C ALA A 41 8.92 10.69 -15.27
N GLY A 42 10.22 10.40 -15.33
CA GLY A 42 11.23 10.96 -14.44
C GLY A 42 11.18 10.40 -13.02
N PHE A 43 10.52 9.26 -12.81
CA PHE A 43 10.35 8.64 -11.50
C PHE A 43 11.67 8.04 -11.01
N LYS A 44 12.21 8.56 -9.90
CA LYS A 44 13.49 8.12 -9.31
C LYS A 44 13.34 7.18 -8.12
N ALA A 45 12.11 6.82 -7.76
CA ALA A 45 11.78 5.98 -6.61
C ALA A 45 12.39 6.47 -5.28
N SER A 46 12.50 7.79 -5.12
CA SER A 46 12.89 8.42 -3.86
C SER A 46 11.81 8.20 -2.79
N HIS A 47 12.16 8.29 -1.50
CA HIS A 47 11.19 8.07 -0.43
C HIS A 47 9.97 9.00 -0.58
N GLY A 48 8.78 8.40 -0.64
CA GLY A 48 7.52 9.14 -0.80
C GLY A 48 7.26 9.70 -2.21
N GLU A 49 8.16 9.49 -3.16
CA GLU A 49 7.92 9.82 -4.57
C GLU A 49 6.83 8.91 -5.11
N ILE A 50 5.87 9.47 -5.84
CA ILE A 50 4.70 8.75 -6.33
C ILE A 50 4.58 8.90 -7.84
N SER A 51 4.27 7.80 -8.52
CA SER A 51 3.90 7.80 -9.93
C SER A 51 2.65 6.96 -10.15
N LEU A 52 1.56 7.62 -10.53
CA LEU A 52 0.30 6.97 -10.89
C LEU A 52 0.23 6.77 -12.40
N LEU A 53 0.37 5.53 -12.84
CA LEU A 53 0.13 5.14 -14.23
C LEU A 53 -1.35 4.74 -14.37
N ALA A 54 -2.21 5.73 -14.61
CA ALA A 54 -3.66 5.56 -14.64
C ALA A 54 -4.11 4.56 -15.71
N GLU A 55 -3.51 4.60 -16.90
CA GLU A 55 -3.81 3.68 -18.00
C GLU A 55 -3.51 2.22 -17.62
N ASN A 56 -2.37 1.99 -16.97
CA ASN A 56 -1.94 0.66 -16.54
C ASN A 56 -2.53 0.25 -15.19
N LYS A 57 -3.32 1.12 -14.55
CA LYS A 57 -3.94 0.92 -13.24
C LYS A 57 -2.91 0.53 -12.17
N ARG A 58 -1.76 1.22 -12.17
CA ARG A 58 -0.65 0.97 -11.24
C ARG A 58 -0.22 2.26 -10.55
N LEU A 59 -0.04 2.18 -9.25
CA LEU A 59 0.53 3.24 -8.44
C LEU A 59 1.86 2.77 -7.88
N TYR A 60 2.91 3.49 -8.23
CA TYR A 60 4.25 3.28 -7.72
C TYR A 60 4.53 4.29 -6.61
N VAL A 61 5.13 3.81 -5.53
CA VAL A 61 5.64 4.67 -4.46
C VAL A 61 7.06 4.25 -4.07
N GLY A 62 7.97 5.20 -3.94
CA GLY A 62 9.33 4.94 -3.49
C GLY A 62 9.42 4.81 -1.96
N SER A 63 10.23 3.86 -1.48
CA SER A 63 10.64 3.75 -0.09
C SER A 63 12.14 3.54 -0.03
N GLU A 64 12.83 4.26 0.85
CA GLU A 64 14.27 4.13 1.04
C GLU A 64 14.66 2.75 1.58
N SER A 65 13.85 2.19 2.50
CA SER A 65 14.09 0.87 3.05
C SER A 65 12.82 0.06 3.32
N LEU A 66 12.99 -1.19 3.74
CA LEU A 66 11.94 -2.09 4.23
C LEU A 66 11.65 -1.92 5.73
N LYS A 67 12.18 -0.86 6.37
CA LYS A 67 11.85 -0.58 7.77
C LYS A 67 10.38 -0.20 7.88
N SER A 68 9.77 -0.60 9.01
CA SER A 68 8.35 -0.37 9.28
C SER A 68 7.95 1.11 9.19
N GLY A 69 8.80 2.03 9.68
CA GLY A 69 8.57 3.47 9.58
C GLY A 69 8.46 3.97 8.14
N ASP A 70 9.45 3.60 7.31
CA ASP A 70 9.53 4.05 5.92
C ASP A 70 8.35 3.51 5.10
N ILE A 71 8.03 2.22 5.27
CA ILE A 71 6.89 1.59 4.60
C ILE A 71 5.57 2.23 5.04
N ARG A 72 5.38 2.50 6.34
CA ARG A 72 4.17 3.19 6.84
C ARG A 72 4.00 4.55 6.17
N SER A 73 5.06 5.35 6.11
CA SER A 73 5.05 6.68 5.50
C SER A 73 4.76 6.62 3.99
N ALA A 74 5.52 5.80 3.26
CA ALA A 74 5.37 5.64 1.81
C ALA A 74 3.94 5.21 1.46
N VAL A 75 3.39 4.22 2.15
CA VAL A 75 2.05 3.71 1.87
C VAL A 75 0.98 4.73 2.27
N ALA A 76 1.16 5.48 3.35
CA ALA A 76 0.25 6.55 3.71
C ALA A 76 0.20 7.65 2.64
N MET A 77 1.36 8.03 2.08
CA MET A 77 1.45 8.97 0.96
C MET A 77 0.78 8.41 -0.29
N ALA A 78 1.00 7.12 -0.60
CA ALA A 78 0.37 6.44 -1.72
C ALA A 78 -1.16 6.48 -1.61
N ILE A 79 -1.74 6.12 -0.47
CA ILE A 79 -3.19 6.18 -0.25
C ILE A 79 -3.70 7.62 -0.32
N ARG A 80 -2.97 8.59 0.23
CA ARG A 80 -3.34 10.00 0.16
C ARG A 80 -3.40 10.50 -1.28
N SER A 81 -2.50 10.04 -2.15
CA SER A 81 -2.48 10.41 -3.57
C SER A 81 -3.70 9.91 -4.35
N LEU A 82 -4.35 8.85 -3.86
CA LEU A 82 -5.56 8.29 -4.47
C LEU A 82 -6.84 9.07 -4.09
N ASN A 83 -6.74 10.07 -3.20
CA ASN A 83 -7.86 10.92 -2.88
C ASN A 83 -8.32 11.71 -4.13
N GLY A 84 -9.61 11.63 -4.44
CA GLY A 84 -10.20 12.28 -5.63
C GLY A 84 -10.18 11.41 -6.89
N THR A 85 -9.47 10.28 -6.88
CA THR A 85 -9.54 9.28 -7.96
C THR A 85 -10.83 8.47 -7.90
N GLN A 86 -11.14 7.74 -8.98
CA GLN A 86 -12.34 6.88 -9.07
C GLN A 86 -12.09 5.41 -8.74
N PHE A 87 -10.87 5.04 -8.30
CA PHE A 87 -10.55 3.66 -7.94
C PHE A 87 -11.33 3.23 -6.69
N GLY A 88 -12.12 2.15 -6.80
CA GLY A 88 -12.93 1.60 -5.71
C GLY A 88 -12.19 0.58 -4.85
N SER A 89 -11.23 -0.11 -5.47
CA SER A 89 -10.43 -1.16 -4.84
C SER A 89 -8.96 -1.09 -5.24
N ALA A 90 -8.07 -1.49 -4.33
CA ALA A 90 -6.65 -1.65 -4.63
C ALA A 90 -6.12 -2.99 -4.12
N LYS A 91 -5.08 -3.50 -4.78
CA LYS A 91 -4.32 -4.67 -4.35
C LYS A 91 -2.86 -4.32 -4.10
N ILE A 92 -2.26 -4.93 -3.10
CA ILE A 92 -0.88 -4.72 -2.70
C ILE A 92 -0.25 -6.04 -2.24
N GLY A 93 1.03 -6.23 -2.54
CA GLY A 93 1.82 -7.36 -2.06
C GLY A 93 2.18 -7.22 -0.59
N SER A 94 2.71 -8.27 0.01
CA SER A 94 3.29 -8.20 1.35
C SER A 94 4.76 -7.80 1.27
N TYR A 95 5.21 -7.00 2.24
CA TYR A 95 6.60 -6.57 2.36
C TYR A 95 7.07 -6.89 3.77
N MET A 96 8.04 -7.78 3.94
CA MET A 96 8.64 -8.12 5.22
C MET A 96 10.13 -7.83 5.23
N SER A 97 10.66 -7.43 6.39
CA SER A 97 12.11 -7.35 6.60
C SER A 97 12.72 -8.70 6.98
N HIS A 98 11.91 -9.65 7.47
CA HIS A 98 12.32 -10.97 7.92
C HIS A 98 11.10 -11.92 7.89
N PRO A 99 11.24 -13.21 7.54
CA PRO A 99 10.12 -14.15 7.37
C PRO A 99 9.20 -14.25 8.61
N ASN A 100 9.79 -14.21 9.80
CA ASN A 100 9.06 -14.32 11.08
C ASN A 100 8.60 -12.97 11.66
N CYS A 101 8.83 -11.84 10.98
CA CYS A 101 8.55 -10.51 11.51
C CYS A 101 7.44 -9.81 10.73
N THR A 102 6.24 -9.73 11.32
CA THR A 102 5.07 -9.08 10.70
C THR A 102 4.97 -7.58 11.00
N ALA A 103 6.01 -6.96 11.56
CA ALA A 103 5.99 -5.55 11.94
C ALA A 103 5.80 -4.62 10.74
N VAL A 104 6.40 -4.97 9.60
CA VAL A 104 6.25 -4.20 8.35
C VAL A 104 4.84 -4.33 7.79
N LEU A 105 4.23 -5.52 7.83
CA LEU A 105 2.82 -5.72 7.47
C LEU A 105 1.90 -4.84 8.30
N ARG A 106 2.11 -4.83 9.62
CA ARG A 106 1.34 -4.02 10.55
C ARG A 106 1.45 -2.54 10.18
N ALA A 107 2.68 -2.08 9.97
CA ALA A 107 2.99 -0.71 9.61
C ALA A 107 2.39 -0.30 8.24
N MET A 108 2.38 -1.22 7.27
CA MET A 108 1.71 -1.03 5.99
C MET A 108 0.21 -0.82 6.19
N VAL A 109 -0.48 -1.68 6.94
CA VAL A 109 -1.93 -1.55 7.21
C VAL A 109 -2.24 -0.26 7.98
N GLU A 110 -1.44 0.09 8.99
CA GLU A 110 -1.56 1.36 9.71
C GLU A 110 -1.43 2.54 8.74
N GLY A 111 -0.39 2.54 7.90
CA GLY A 111 -0.16 3.57 6.88
C GLY A 111 -1.34 3.71 5.92
N ILE A 112 -1.96 2.60 5.50
CA ILE A 112 -3.13 2.62 4.64
C ILE A 112 -4.32 3.32 5.31
N ILE A 113 -4.59 3.01 6.58
CA ILE A 113 -5.70 3.58 7.34
C ILE A 113 -5.46 5.07 7.61
N LEU A 114 -4.28 5.42 8.12
CA LEU A 114 -3.90 6.79 8.49
C LEU A 114 -3.75 7.70 7.26
N GLY A 115 -3.19 7.20 6.16
CA GLY A 115 -3.08 7.93 4.89
C GLY A 115 -4.45 8.23 4.26
N GLY A 116 -5.43 7.39 4.55
CA GLY A 116 -6.82 7.57 4.14
C GLY A 116 -7.68 8.38 5.11
N TYR A 117 -7.13 8.86 6.23
CA TYR A 117 -7.85 9.72 7.16
C TYR A 117 -8.06 11.10 6.56
N ARG A 118 -9.20 11.72 6.86
CA ARG A 118 -9.49 13.10 6.50
C ARG A 118 -10.47 13.68 7.51
N PHE A 119 -10.13 14.85 8.04
CA PHE A 119 -11.06 15.65 8.83
C PHE A 119 -11.73 16.69 7.92
N ASP A 120 -12.92 16.37 7.42
CA ASP A 120 -13.71 17.24 6.54
C ASP A 120 -15.07 17.63 7.13
N ALA A 121 -15.25 17.45 8.44
CA ALA A 121 -16.50 17.72 9.15
C ALA A 121 -17.08 19.10 8.83
N TYR A 122 -16.21 20.12 8.78
CA TYR A 122 -16.59 21.52 8.56
C TYR A 122 -16.40 22.00 7.11
N LYS A 123 -16.03 21.11 6.17
CA LYS A 123 -15.89 21.50 4.76
C LYS A 123 -17.25 21.53 4.07
N SER A 124 -17.57 22.63 3.40
CA SER A 124 -18.83 22.80 2.65
C SER A 124 -18.98 21.79 1.52
N LYS A 125 -17.88 21.44 0.83
CA LYS A 125 -17.84 20.37 -0.19
C LYS A 125 -17.05 19.19 0.34
N LYS A 126 -17.76 18.08 0.61
CA LYS A 126 -17.16 16.81 1.04
C LYS A 126 -16.85 15.96 -0.19
N THR A 127 -15.61 15.47 -0.30
CA THR A 127 -15.19 14.62 -1.42
C THR A 127 -15.37 13.15 -1.03
N PRO A 128 -16.36 12.41 -1.54
CA PRO A 128 -16.59 11.04 -1.09
C PRO A 128 -15.37 10.16 -1.34
N ARG A 129 -15.05 9.29 -0.38
CA ARG A 129 -13.98 8.31 -0.52
C ARG A 129 -14.44 7.17 -1.43
N LYS A 130 -13.81 7.03 -2.59
CA LYS A 130 -14.09 5.96 -3.55
C LYS A 130 -13.40 4.65 -3.19
N LEU A 131 -12.12 4.73 -2.79
CA LEU A 131 -11.34 3.57 -2.37
C LEU A 131 -11.85 2.98 -1.06
N LYS A 132 -12.52 1.82 -1.14
CA LYS A 132 -13.16 1.13 0.00
C LYS A 132 -12.54 -0.21 0.33
N GLU A 133 -12.06 -0.94 -0.68
CA GLU A 133 -11.58 -2.32 -0.55
C GLU A 133 -10.07 -2.39 -0.81
N ILE A 134 -9.33 -3.03 0.11
CA ILE A 134 -7.90 -3.29 -0.03
C ILE A 134 -7.65 -4.79 0.06
N TYR A 135 -7.05 -5.34 -0.99
CA TYR A 135 -6.63 -6.73 -1.04
C TYR A 135 -5.13 -6.81 -0.75
N ILE A 136 -4.77 -7.53 0.30
CA ILE A 136 -3.37 -7.79 0.67
C ILE A 136 -3.06 -9.22 0.28
N SER A 137 -2.14 -9.37 -0.68
CA SER A 137 -1.63 -10.66 -1.09
C SER A 137 -0.53 -11.13 -0.14
N LEU A 138 -0.52 -12.41 0.19
CA LEU A 138 0.60 -13.09 0.86
C LEU A 138 1.78 -13.34 -0.09
N GLU A 139 1.66 -12.99 -1.38
CA GLU A 139 2.82 -12.87 -2.27
C GLU A 139 3.73 -11.77 -1.73
N GLU A 140 4.86 -12.20 -1.18
CA GLU A 140 5.81 -11.37 -0.45
C GLU A 140 6.96 -10.93 -1.36
N TYR A 141 7.48 -9.73 -1.10
CA TYR A 141 8.54 -9.09 -1.89
C TYR A 141 9.81 -9.96 -2.05
N HIS A 142 10.33 -10.52 -0.96
CA HIS A 142 11.45 -11.47 -0.97
C HIS A 142 11.03 -12.93 -1.19
N SER A 143 9.76 -13.19 -1.50
CA SER A 143 9.17 -14.53 -1.64
C SER A 143 9.23 -15.38 -0.37
N TYR A 144 9.18 -14.77 0.82
CA TYR A 144 9.03 -15.52 2.06
C TYR A 144 7.67 -16.22 2.15
N GLU A 145 7.65 -17.41 2.73
CA GLU A 145 6.41 -18.08 3.09
C GLU A 145 5.82 -17.46 4.36
N LEU A 146 4.63 -16.87 4.22
CA LEU A 146 3.96 -16.16 5.30
C LEU A 146 2.87 -17.01 5.94
N SER A 147 2.90 -17.10 7.28
CA SER A 147 1.80 -17.68 8.04
C SER A 147 0.58 -16.77 8.01
N LYS A 148 -0.52 -17.28 7.42
CA LYS A 148 -1.80 -16.56 7.34
C LYS A 148 -2.32 -16.11 8.70
N GLU A 149 -2.11 -16.91 9.74
CA GLU A 149 -2.54 -16.58 11.11
C GLU A 149 -1.77 -15.39 11.68
N SER A 150 -0.44 -15.39 11.55
CA SER A 150 0.41 -14.29 12.01
C SER A 150 0.10 -12.99 11.24
N CYS A 151 -0.10 -13.08 9.93
CA CYS A 151 -0.50 -11.93 9.12
C CYS A 151 -1.89 -11.41 9.52
N SER A 152 -2.85 -12.29 9.81
CA SER A 152 -4.20 -11.91 10.26
C SER A 152 -4.16 -11.20 11.61
N ARG A 153 -3.36 -11.69 12.56
CA ARG A 153 -3.15 -11.02 13.86
C ARG A 153 -2.52 -9.64 13.69
N ALA A 154 -1.50 -9.51 12.84
CA ALA A 154 -0.85 -8.24 12.58
C ALA A 154 -1.81 -7.21 11.95
N LEU A 155 -2.64 -7.65 11.01
CA LEU A 155 -3.67 -6.85 10.36
C LEU A 155 -4.77 -6.39 11.34
N LEU A 156 -5.18 -7.24 12.27
CA LEU A 156 -6.15 -6.88 13.32
C LEU A 156 -5.55 -5.81 14.25
N ASN A 157 -4.32 -6.03 14.74
CA ASN A 157 -3.65 -5.10 15.65
C ASN A 157 -3.41 -3.73 14.99
N ALA A 158 -3.04 -3.72 13.70
CA ALA A 158 -2.89 -2.49 12.93
C ALA A 158 -4.20 -1.69 12.85
N GLN A 159 -5.33 -2.38 12.57
CA GLN A 159 -6.63 -1.73 12.50
C GLN A 159 -7.04 -1.13 13.85
N ILE A 160 -6.87 -1.88 14.94
CA ILE A 160 -7.20 -1.38 16.29
C ILE A 160 -6.40 -0.12 16.59
N ALA A 161 -5.07 -0.17 16.40
CA ALA A 161 -4.20 0.97 16.70
C ALA A 161 -4.53 2.19 15.83
N ALA A 162 -4.62 2.02 14.51
CA ALA A 162 -4.85 3.14 13.61
C ALA A 162 -6.27 3.74 13.75
N ASN A 163 -7.28 2.93 14.05
CA ASN A 163 -8.62 3.43 14.32
C ASN A 163 -8.67 4.20 15.64
N ALA A 164 -7.99 3.72 16.69
CA ALA A 164 -7.85 4.45 17.94
C ALA A 164 -7.14 5.80 17.75
N THR A 165 -6.07 5.83 16.94
CA THR A 165 -5.38 7.08 16.57
C THR A 165 -6.30 8.04 15.83
N ASN A 166 -7.09 7.57 14.87
CA ASN A 166 -8.03 8.42 14.12
C ASN A 166 -9.21 8.95 14.96
N PHE A 167 -9.51 8.29 16.08
CA PHE A 167 -10.55 8.71 17.01
C PHE A 167 -10.08 9.81 17.97
N THR A 168 -8.78 9.84 18.27
CA THR A 168 -8.15 10.84 19.14
C THR A 168 -8.03 12.18 18.42
#